data_AF-A0A954R3L0-F1
#
_entry.id   AF-A0A954R3L0-F1
#
_cell.length_a   1.000
_cell.length_b   1.000
_cell.length_c   1.000
_cell.angle_alpha   90.00
_cell.angle_beta   90.00
_cell.angle_gamma   90.00
#
_symmetry.space_group_name_H-M   'P 1'
#
loop_
_entity.id
_entity.type
_entity.pdbx_description
1 polymer ?
#
loop_
_entity_poly.entity_id
_entity_poly.type
_entity_poly.pdbx_seq_one_letter_code
_entity_poly.pdbx_strand_id
1 'polypeptide(L)'
;MKASFFQDALADNTSGVAVRAEALIVDDASNQIVIPCRNLDVQQFERLGLCELEALTSPRPGLYRYWGGEDYDSLFTSYDQVVWQVRWNGESFRVVHLEWENGCGGDRRDWVIADTVELAESFILEVERRTHAPGEAILVFSSGRWSRSTALYAATQTASFDDLVLADDLKTTIREDFAAFLTSEERYDRLGISWRRGALFIGPPGNGKTHCVRALVKELAVSSLYVQSLSHPHYTGEQMWGQVFE
;
A
#
# COMPACT_ATOMS: atom_id res chain seq x y z
N MET A 1 3.91 -21.85 -16.81
CA MET A 1 4.50 -20.58 -17.27
C MET A 1 5.86 -20.78 -17.92
N LYS A 2 6.05 -20.21 -19.12
CA LYS A 2 7.28 -20.35 -19.91
C LYS A 2 8.44 -19.59 -19.25
N ALA A 3 9.68 -20.05 -19.48
CA ALA A 3 10.88 -19.45 -18.90
C ALA A 3 11.10 -17.98 -19.31
N SER A 4 10.66 -17.59 -20.50
CA SER A 4 10.77 -16.23 -21.06
C SER A 4 9.70 -15.26 -20.56
N PHE A 5 8.72 -15.71 -19.77
CA PHE A 5 7.52 -14.93 -19.43
C PHE A 5 7.80 -13.48 -19.02
N PHE A 6 8.72 -13.24 -18.08
CA PHE A 6 9.02 -11.89 -17.63
C PHE A 6 9.68 -11.03 -18.72
N GLN A 7 10.52 -11.63 -19.57
CA GLN A 7 11.13 -10.93 -20.70
C GLN A 7 10.07 -10.51 -21.71
N ASP A 8 9.12 -11.40 -22.00
CA ASP A 8 8.04 -11.15 -22.96
C ASP A 8 7.05 -10.10 -22.43
N ALA A 9 6.72 -10.14 -21.13
CA ALA A 9 5.86 -9.15 -20.50
C ALA A 9 6.46 -7.73 -20.52
N LEU A 10 7.78 -7.64 -20.26
CA LEU A 10 8.53 -6.39 -20.18
C LEU A 10 9.04 -5.86 -21.53
N ALA A 11 8.74 -6.54 -22.64
CA ALA A 11 9.16 -6.12 -23.97
C ALA A 11 8.56 -4.76 -24.42
N ASP A 12 9.20 -4.12 -25.39
CA ASP A 12 8.75 -2.92 -26.13
C ASP A 12 8.66 -1.60 -25.34
N ASN A 13 7.61 -1.41 -24.53
CA ASN A 13 7.26 -0.14 -23.88
C ASN A 13 6.60 -0.34 -22.51
N THR A 14 6.76 0.62 -21.60
CA THR A 14 6.30 0.51 -20.21
C THR A 14 4.79 0.70 -20.04
N SER A 15 4.13 1.38 -20.99
CA SER A 15 2.68 1.67 -20.94
C SER A 15 1.78 0.47 -21.21
N GLY A 16 2.30 -0.59 -21.85
CA GLY A 16 1.55 -1.81 -22.17
C GLY A 16 1.86 -3.03 -21.30
N VAL A 17 2.77 -2.92 -20.32
CA VAL A 17 3.30 -4.07 -19.55
C VAL A 17 2.18 -4.85 -18.87
N ALA A 18 1.28 -4.18 -18.16
CA ALA A 18 0.20 -4.83 -17.43
C ALA A 18 -0.71 -5.66 -18.36
N VAL A 19 -1.10 -5.10 -19.50
CA VAL A 19 -2.00 -5.76 -20.47
C VAL A 19 -1.31 -6.95 -21.12
N ARG A 20 -0.02 -6.81 -21.49
CA ARG A 20 0.75 -7.92 -22.05
C ARG A 20 0.96 -9.04 -21.05
N ALA A 21 1.34 -8.69 -19.82
CA ALA A 21 1.52 -9.66 -18.74
C ALA A 21 0.23 -10.45 -18.50
N GLU A 22 -0.91 -9.77 -18.40
CA GLU A 22 -2.21 -10.42 -18.22
C GLU A 22 -2.55 -11.36 -19.38
N ALA A 23 -2.37 -10.93 -20.64
CA ALA A 23 -2.60 -11.78 -21.81
C ALA A 23 -1.73 -13.05 -21.80
N LEU A 24 -0.44 -12.92 -21.45
CA LEU A 24 0.48 -14.05 -21.33
C LEU A 24 0.12 -14.99 -20.17
N ILE A 25 -0.36 -14.44 -19.06
CA ILE A 25 -0.83 -15.23 -17.92
C ILE A 25 -2.08 -16.01 -18.29
N VAL A 26 -3.06 -15.38 -18.95
CA VAL A 26 -4.30 -16.01 -19.39
C VAL A 26 -4.03 -17.15 -20.38
N ASP A 27 -3.09 -16.96 -21.33
CA ASP A 27 -2.65 -18.01 -22.26
C ASP A 27 -2.03 -19.21 -21.51
N ASP A 28 -1.24 -18.97 -20.46
CA ASP A 28 -0.62 -20.03 -19.64
C ASP A 28 -1.61 -20.70 -18.66
N ALA A 29 -2.59 -19.95 -18.15
CA ALA A 29 -3.53 -20.39 -17.14
C ALA A 29 -4.47 -21.49 -17.64
N SER A 30 -4.56 -21.71 -18.95
CA SER A 30 -5.39 -22.76 -19.56
C SER A 30 -6.87 -22.64 -19.12
N ASN A 31 -7.33 -23.50 -18.19
CA ASN A 31 -8.69 -23.49 -17.65
C ASN A 31 -8.79 -22.84 -16.25
N GLN A 32 -7.68 -22.35 -15.69
CA GLN A 32 -7.67 -21.69 -14.40
C GLN A 32 -8.17 -20.24 -14.51
N ILE A 33 -8.73 -19.74 -13.43
CA ILE A 33 -9.16 -18.35 -13.28
C ILE A 33 -7.95 -17.47 -13.02
N VAL A 34 -7.89 -16.32 -13.68
CA VAL A 34 -6.87 -15.28 -13.46
C VAL A 34 -7.59 -14.04 -12.94
N ILE A 35 -7.28 -13.63 -11.72
CA ILE A 35 -7.79 -12.39 -11.13
C ILE A 35 -6.65 -11.37 -11.02
N PRO A 36 -6.68 -10.27 -11.78
CA PRO A 36 -5.73 -9.19 -11.62
C PRO A 36 -6.01 -8.43 -10.32
N CYS A 37 -4.96 -8.10 -9.58
CA CYS A 37 -5.01 -7.32 -8.36
C CYS A 37 -3.80 -6.36 -8.29
N ARG A 38 -3.81 -5.47 -7.30
CA ARG A 38 -2.72 -4.50 -7.10
C ARG A 38 -2.19 -4.59 -5.69
N ASN A 39 -0.86 -4.60 -5.57
CA ASN A 39 -0.16 -4.51 -4.29
C ASN A 39 -0.53 -5.63 -3.31
N LEU A 40 -0.67 -6.87 -3.80
CA LEU A 40 -1.00 -8.02 -2.96
C LEU A 40 0.23 -8.47 -2.17
N ASP A 41 0.32 -8.10 -0.88
CA ASP A 41 1.50 -8.38 -0.04
C ASP A 41 1.50 -9.82 0.51
N VAL A 42 1.62 -10.79 -0.39
CA VAL A 42 1.67 -12.22 -0.03
C VAL A 42 2.88 -12.56 0.84
N GLN A 43 4.02 -11.88 0.66
CA GLN A 43 5.21 -12.10 1.47
C GLN A 43 4.98 -11.71 2.93
N GLN A 44 4.30 -10.59 3.19
CA GLN A 44 3.90 -10.25 4.56
C GLN A 44 2.89 -11.25 5.12
N PHE A 45 1.97 -11.74 4.30
CA PHE A 45 0.98 -12.74 4.71
C PHE A 45 1.67 -14.06 5.17
N GLU A 46 2.71 -14.48 4.47
CA GLU A 46 3.56 -15.62 4.86
C GLU A 46 4.38 -15.34 6.11
N ARG A 47 4.97 -14.15 6.25
CA ARG A 47 5.67 -13.74 7.49
C ARG A 47 4.77 -13.75 8.74
N LEU A 48 3.46 -13.57 8.56
CA LEU A 48 2.47 -13.70 9.63
C LEU A 48 2.08 -15.16 9.94
N GLY A 49 2.62 -16.13 9.20
CA GLY A 49 2.32 -17.55 9.33
C GLY A 49 0.94 -17.94 8.79
N LEU A 50 0.37 -17.13 7.89
CA LEU A 50 -1.00 -17.31 7.39
C LEU A 50 -1.06 -18.10 6.07
N CYS A 51 0.07 -18.27 5.37
CA CYS A 51 0.20 -19.15 4.21
C CYS A 51 1.63 -19.69 4.09
N GLU A 52 1.84 -20.66 3.19
CA GLU A 52 3.17 -21.06 2.73
C GLU A 52 3.43 -20.48 1.33
N LEU A 53 4.64 -19.96 1.12
CA LEU A 53 5.09 -19.46 -0.18
C LEU A 53 6.36 -20.15 -0.66
N GLU A 54 6.38 -20.51 -1.94
CA GLU A 54 7.56 -21.02 -2.62
C GLU A 54 7.75 -20.27 -3.95
N ALA A 55 8.90 -19.62 -4.14
CA ALA A 55 9.22 -18.95 -5.40
C ALA A 55 9.54 -19.99 -6.49
N LEU A 56 8.81 -19.97 -7.59
CA LEU A 56 9.10 -20.83 -8.73
C LEU A 56 10.44 -20.45 -9.37
N THR A 57 11.24 -21.45 -9.77
CA THR A 57 12.53 -21.24 -10.43
C THR A 57 12.41 -20.96 -11.93
N SER A 58 11.22 -21.22 -12.51
CA SER A 58 10.88 -20.95 -13.91
C SER A 58 9.43 -20.41 -14.00
N PRO A 59 9.21 -19.19 -14.51
CA PRO A 59 10.21 -18.23 -14.97
C PRO A 59 11.14 -17.79 -13.83
N ARG A 60 12.41 -17.51 -14.18
CA ARG A 60 13.43 -17.17 -13.18
C ARG A 60 13.04 -15.86 -12.50
N PRO A 61 12.98 -15.81 -11.16
CA PRO A 61 12.60 -14.59 -10.46
C PRO A 61 13.65 -13.50 -10.64
N GLY A 62 13.19 -12.28 -10.87
CA GLY A 62 13.96 -11.06 -10.73
C GLY A 62 13.94 -10.65 -9.26
N LEU A 63 15.13 -10.57 -8.66
CA LEU A 63 15.29 -10.15 -7.27
C LEU A 63 16.51 -9.26 -7.12
N TYR A 64 16.46 -8.38 -6.14
CA TYR A 64 17.59 -7.61 -5.68
C TYR A 64 17.73 -7.75 -4.17
N ARG A 65 18.96 -7.59 -3.69
CA ARG A 65 19.24 -7.53 -2.26
C ARG A 65 19.73 -6.15 -1.90
N TYR A 66 19.26 -5.64 -0.79
CA TYR A 66 19.66 -4.33 -0.29
C TYR A 66 19.88 -4.38 1.22
N TRP A 67 20.81 -3.57 1.69
CA TRP A 67 20.97 -3.33 3.11
C TRP A 67 19.92 -2.33 3.57
N GLY A 68 19.28 -2.60 4.70
CA GLY A 68 18.26 -1.77 5.31
C GLY A 68 18.18 -2.04 6.81
N GLY A 69 17.08 -1.63 7.44
CA GLY A 69 16.98 -1.55 8.90
C GLY A 69 17.33 -0.14 9.38
N GLU A 70 17.04 0.16 10.64
CA GLU A 70 17.28 1.49 11.23
C GLU A 70 18.78 1.87 11.13
N ASP A 71 19.66 0.88 11.29
CA ASP A 71 21.11 1.03 11.24
C ASP A 71 21.77 0.48 9.94
N TYR A 72 20.99 0.16 8.90
CA TYR A 72 21.48 -0.47 7.66
C TYR A 72 22.28 -1.77 7.87
N ASP A 73 22.00 -2.48 8.97
CA ASP A 73 22.73 -3.67 9.42
C ASP A 73 22.11 -4.99 8.94
N SER A 74 20.95 -4.91 8.29
CA SER A 74 20.12 -6.06 7.93
C SER A 74 20.02 -6.19 6.40
N LEU A 75 20.25 -7.40 5.88
CA LEU A 75 20.17 -7.68 4.46
C LEU A 75 18.75 -8.15 4.09
N PHE A 76 18.06 -7.36 3.27
CA PHE A 76 16.73 -7.67 2.75
C PHE A 76 16.82 -8.21 1.33
N THR A 77 15.89 -9.11 0.98
CA THR A 77 15.68 -9.55 -0.40
C THR A 77 14.32 -9.04 -0.85
N SER A 78 14.28 -8.34 -1.97
CA SER A 78 13.04 -7.97 -2.65
C SER A 78 12.97 -8.65 -4.00
N TYR A 79 11.75 -9.00 -4.40
CA TYR A 79 11.46 -9.60 -5.68
C TYR A 79 10.78 -8.53 -6.53
N ASP A 80 11.36 -8.21 -7.68
CA ASP A 80 10.71 -7.37 -8.69
C ASP A 80 9.76 -8.23 -9.54
N GLN A 81 10.12 -9.50 -9.74
CA GLN A 81 9.45 -10.39 -10.68
C GLN A 81 9.50 -11.79 -10.11
N VAL A 82 8.35 -12.39 -9.80
CA VAL A 82 8.32 -13.73 -9.22
C VAL A 82 6.97 -14.37 -9.44
N VAL A 83 6.96 -15.69 -9.63
CA VAL A 83 5.74 -16.49 -9.55
C VAL A 83 5.84 -17.29 -8.27
N TRP A 84 4.90 -17.06 -7.36
CA TRP A 84 4.76 -17.80 -6.12
C TRP A 84 3.86 -19.00 -6.33
N GLN A 85 4.29 -20.17 -5.86
CA GLN A 85 3.40 -21.24 -5.48
C GLN A 85 2.92 -20.96 -4.06
N VAL A 86 1.62 -20.81 -3.89
CA VAL A 86 0.98 -20.52 -2.60
C VAL A 86 0.27 -21.76 -2.11
N ARG A 87 0.41 -22.08 -0.82
CA ARG A 87 -0.51 -23.00 -0.13
C ARG A 87 -1.26 -22.25 0.96
N TRP A 88 -2.59 -22.31 0.90
CA TRP A 88 -3.46 -21.62 1.84
C TRP A 88 -4.74 -22.41 2.03
N ASN A 89 -5.14 -22.65 3.29
CA ASN A 89 -6.32 -23.44 3.66
C ASN A 89 -6.40 -24.84 3.01
N GLY A 90 -5.26 -25.47 2.76
CA GLY A 90 -5.18 -26.79 2.12
C GLY A 90 -5.26 -26.76 0.58
N GLU A 91 -5.52 -25.60 -0.01
CA GLU A 91 -5.53 -25.38 -1.45
C GLU A 91 -4.17 -24.88 -1.94
N SER A 92 -3.86 -25.15 -3.21
CA SER A 92 -2.61 -24.73 -3.85
C SER A 92 -2.87 -24.00 -5.15
N PHE A 93 -2.31 -22.81 -5.30
CA PHE A 93 -2.51 -21.95 -6.47
C PHE A 93 -1.28 -21.06 -6.70
N ARG A 94 -1.30 -20.24 -7.76
CA ARG A 94 -0.15 -19.40 -8.13
C ARG A 94 -0.46 -17.93 -7.97
N VAL A 95 0.54 -17.15 -7.55
CA VAL A 95 0.47 -15.68 -7.56
C VAL A 95 1.64 -15.15 -8.37
N VAL A 96 1.33 -14.41 -9.43
CA VAL A 96 2.34 -13.73 -10.25
C VAL A 96 2.52 -12.32 -9.71
N HIS A 97 3.75 -11.94 -9.48
CA HIS A 97 4.15 -10.61 -9.06
C HIS A 97 5.06 -9.99 -10.13
N LEU A 98 4.73 -8.78 -10.56
CA LEU A 98 5.49 -8.02 -11.55
C LEU A 98 5.58 -6.54 -11.15
N GLU A 99 6.82 -6.07 -10.98
CA GLU A 99 7.17 -4.68 -10.81
C GLU A 99 8.03 -4.21 -11.99
N TRP A 100 7.75 -3.01 -12.49
CA TRP A 100 8.51 -2.39 -13.57
C TRP A 100 8.57 -0.88 -13.40
N GLU A 101 9.64 -0.26 -13.88
CA GLU A 101 9.74 1.20 -13.88
C GLU A 101 8.83 1.80 -14.96
N ASN A 102 8.03 2.81 -14.57
CA ASN A 102 7.16 3.54 -15.49
C ASN A 102 7.61 4.98 -15.72
N GLY A 103 8.84 5.31 -15.32
CA GLY A 103 9.38 6.66 -15.46
C GLY A 103 8.65 7.71 -14.62
N CYS A 104 7.85 7.34 -13.61
CA CYS A 104 7.48 8.15 -12.45
C CYS A 104 7.74 7.40 -11.12
N GLY A 105 8.29 6.19 -11.19
CA GLY A 105 8.47 5.26 -10.08
C GLY A 105 8.40 3.82 -10.60
N GLY A 106 8.23 2.86 -9.70
CA GLY A 106 7.82 1.51 -10.05
C GLY A 106 6.29 1.41 -10.11
N ASP A 107 5.74 0.77 -11.13
CA ASP A 107 4.38 0.23 -11.09
C ASP A 107 4.45 -1.24 -10.71
N ARG A 108 3.48 -1.68 -9.92
CA ARG A 108 3.37 -3.06 -9.43
C ARG A 108 2.01 -3.63 -9.78
N ARG A 109 2.01 -4.86 -10.28
CA ARG A 109 0.80 -5.66 -10.49
C ARG A 109 0.99 -7.06 -9.96
N ASP A 110 -0.10 -7.61 -9.47
CA ASP A 110 -0.17 -8.97 -8.97
C ASP A 110 -1.34 -9.69 -9.67
N TRP A 111 -1.23 -10.99 -9.91
CA TRP A 111 -2.31 -11.80 -10.47
C TRP A 111 -2.43 -13.10 -9.69
N VAL A 112 -3.63 -13.44 -9.28
CA VAL A 112 -3.92 -14.74 -8.65
C VAL A 112 -4.44 -15.69 -9.71
N ILE A 113 -3.76 -16.83 -9.88
CA ILE A 113 -4.15 -17.90 -10.79
C ILE A 113 -4.63 -19.10 -9.96
N ALA A 114 -5.93 -19.34 -9.93
CA ALA A 114 -6.57 -20.34 -9.09
C ALA A 114 -7.63 -21.16 -9.85
N ASP A 115 -8.05 -22.29 -9.29
CA ASP A 115 -9.02 -23.17 -9.95
C ASP A 115 -10.47 -22.64 -9.89
N THR A 116 -10.77 -21.74 -8.94
CA THR A 116 -12.09 -21.15 -8.76
C THR A 116 -12.00 -19.65 -8.45
N VAL A 117 -13.07 -18.92 -8.78
CA VAL A 117 -13.18 -17.48 -8.47
C VAL A 117 -13.20 -17.29 -6.95
N GLU A 118 -13.95 -18.13 -6.24
CA GLU A 118 -14.15 -18.06 -4.80
C GLU A 118 -12.83 -18.23 -4.04
N LEU A 119 -11.96 -19.15 -4.47
CA LEU A 119 -10.63 -19.33 -3.87
C LEU A 119 -9.76 -18.10 -4.08
N ALA A 120 -9.72 -17.54 -5.30
CA ALA A 120 -8.92 -16.37 -5.59
C ALA A 120 -9.43 -15.12 -4.83
N GLU A 121 -10.73 -14.84 -4.87
CA GLU A 121 -11.32 -13.68 -4.18
C GLU A 121 -11.18 -13.79 -2.66
N SER A 122 -11.48 -14.95 -2.08
CA SER A 122 -11.34 -15.14 -0.63
C SER A 122 -9.89 -15.00 -0.17
N PHE A 123 -8.93 -15.50 -0.95
CA PHE A 123 -7.51 -15.30 -0.68
C PHE A 123 -7.11 -13.83 -0.77
N ILE A 124 -7.47 -13.13 -1.85
CA ILE A 124 -7.16 -11.70 -2.03
C ILE A 124 -7.71 -10.90 -0.86
N LEU A 125 -8.98 -11.08 -0.53
CA LEU A 125 -9.63 -10.39 0.57
C LEU A 125 -8.97 -10.68 1.92
N GLU A 126 -8.58 -11.92 2.19
CA GLU A 126 -7.92 -12.26 3.45
C GLU A 126 -6.50 -11.70 3.54
N VAL A 127 -5.73 -11.74 2.44
CA VAL A 127 -4.42 -11.08 2.37
C VAL A 127 -4.60 -9.59 2.63
N GLU A 128 -5.51 -8.92 1.91
CA GLU A 128 -5.78 -7.49 2.12
C GLU A 128 -6.22 -7.21 3.57
N ARG A 129 -7.15 -7.98 4.11
CA ARG A 129 -7.61 -7.77 5.49
C ARG A 129 -6.50 -7.91 6.52
N ARG A 130 -5.50 -8.76 6.27
CA ARG A 130 -4.41 -9.06 7.22
C ARG A 130 -3.16 -8.23 6.99
N THR A 131 -2.91 -7.79 5.76
CA THR A 131 -1.71 -7.04 5.37
C THR A 131 -1.99 -5.57 5.07
N HIS A 132 -3.14 -5.25 4.47
CA HIS A 132 -3.60 -3.90 4.15
C HIS A 132 -4.42 -3.22 5.24
N ALA A 133 -4.93 -3.95 6.24
CA ALA A 133 -5.26 -3.28 7.49
C ALA A 133 -4.00 -2.52 7.91
N PRO A 134 -4.06 -1.19 8.13
CA PRO A 134 -2.97 -0.47 8.74
C PRO A 134 -2.89 -1.03 10.16
N GLY A 135 -2.15 -2.12 10.31
CA GLY A 135 -1.95 -2.81 11.57
C GLY A 135 -1.17 -1.88 12.47
N GLU A 136 -0.01 -2.32 12.95
CA GLU A 136 0.87 -1.43 13.69
C GLU A 136 1.73 -0.54 12.76
N ALA A 137 1.16 -0.04 11.65
CA ALA A 137 1.87 0.76 10.65
C ALA A 137 1.00 1.83 9.99
N ILE A 138 1.61 2.97 9.67
CA ILE A 138 1.02 4.04 8.85
C ILE A 138 1.73 4.02 7.48
N LEU A 139 0.97 4.12 6.40
CA LEU A 139 1.54 4.24 5.05
C LEU A 139 2.09 5.65 4.84
N VAL A 140 3.37 5.75 4.48
CA VAL A 140 4.10 6.99 4.25
C VAL A 140 4.48 7.10 2.77
N PHE A 141 4.03 8.16 2.12
CA PHE A 141 4.47 8.51 0.77
C PHE A 141 5.70 9.42 0.83
N SER A 142 6.80 8.96 0.25
CA SER A 142 8.03 9.74 0.11
C SER A 142 8.81 9.26 -1.12
N SER A 143 9.47 10.19 -1.82
CA SER A 143 10.31 9.88 -2.99
C SER A 143 9.59 9.04 -4.06
N GLY A 144 8.32 9.36 -4.35
CA GLY A 144 7.54 8.69 -5.41
C GLY A 144 7.04 7.29 -5.05
N ARG A 145 7.07 6.89 -3.77
CA ARG A 145 6.60 5.56 -3.35
C ARG A 145 5.89 5.58 -1.99
N TRP A 146 4.92 4.69 -1.85
CA TRP A 146 4.32 4.32 -0.57
C TRP A 146 5.19 3.31 0.16
N SER A 147 5.39 3.52 1.46
CA SER A 147 6.14 2.62 2.33
C SER A 147 5.45 2.48 3.68
N ARG A 148 5.60 1.35 4.36
CA ARG A 148 5.03 1.15 5.69
C ARG A 148 5.97 1.74 6.75
N SER A 149 5.43 2.52 7.68
CA SER A 149 6.16 3.04 8.83
C SER A 149 5.53 2.59 10.15
N THR A 150 6.16 1.60 10.78
CA THR A 150 5.83 1.15 12.15
C THR A 150 6.26 2.17 13.19
N ALA A 151 7.38 2.85 12.98
CA ALA A 151 7.86 3.93 13.84
C ALA A 151 6.87 5.10 13.90
N LEU A 152 6.31 5.53 12.75
CA LEU A 152 5.29 6.58 12.73
C LEU A 152 4.01 6.14 13.43
N TYR A 153 3.62 4.87 13.27
CA TYR A 153 2.48 4.31 13.98
C TYR A 153 2.70 4.33 15.50
N ALA A 154 3.83 3.80 15.98
CA ALA A 154 4.17 3.79 17.39
C ALA A 154 4.18 5.22 17.98
N ALA A 155 4.80 6.17 17.28
CA ALA A 155 4.79 7.58 17.67
C ALA A 155 3.38 8.20 17.68
N THR A 156 2.47 7.72 16.84
CA THR A 156 1.07 8.14 16.82
C THR A 156 0.31 7.55 18.00
N GLN A 157 0.56 6.29 18.36
CA GLN A 157 -0.05 5.64 19.53
C GLN A 157 0.37 6.30 20.85
N THR A 158 1.56 6.89 20.92
CA THR A 158 2.02 7.62 22.11
C THR A 158 1.55 9.08 22.16
N ALA A 159 0.98 9.63 21.08
CA ALA A 159 0.57 11.03 21.05
C ALA A 159 -0.69 11.27 21.91
N SER A 160 -0.73 12.38 22.65
CA SER A 160 -1.93 12.91 23.29
C SER A 160 -2.13 14.39 22.97
N PHE A 161 -3.40 14.84 22.97
CA PHE A 161 -3.74 16.26 22.95
C PHE A 161 -3.33 16.99 24.24
N ASP A 162 -3.15 16.25 25.33
CA ASP A 162 -2.71 16.80 26.61
C ASP A 162 -1.25 17.25 26.56
N ASP A 163 -0.43 16.62 25.71
CA ASP A 163 0.97 16.98 25.49
C ASP A 163 1.13 18.27 24.66
N LEU A 164 0.06 18.76 24.03
CA LEU A 164 0.11 19.94 23.19
C LEU A 164 -0.01 21.21 24.03
N VAL A 165 0.92 22.14 23.83
CA VAL A 165 0.82 23.49 24.38
C VAL A 165 0.00 24.35 23.41
N LEU A 166 -1.32 24.22 23.50
CA LEU A 166 -2.32 24.99 22.75
C LEU A 166 -3.38 25.51 23.71
N ALA A 167 -4.11 26.57 23.34
CA ALA A 167 -5.22 27.05 24.12
C ALA A 167 -6.35 25.98 24.18
N ASP A 168 -6.97 25.80 25.34
CA ASP A 168 -7.92 24.71 25.59
C ASP A 168 -9.18 24.79 24.73
N ASP A 169 -9.62 26.02 24.42
CA ASP A 169 -10.71 26.31 23.49
C ASP A 169 -10.38 25.84 22.06
N LEU A 170 -9.14 26.09 21.61
CA LEU A 170 -8.67 25.64 20.30
C LEU A 170 -8.58 24.11 20.24
N LYS A 171 -8.04 23.46 21.28
CA LYS A 171 -8.00 21.99 21.34
C LYS A 171 -9.40 21.39 21.23
N THR A 172 -10.35 21.95 21.98
CA THR A 172 -11.74 21.50 21.99
C THR A 172 -12.40 21.70 20.63
N THR A 173 -12.21 22.87 20.03
CA THR A 173 -12.73 23.17 18.68
C THR A 173 -12.23 22.17 17.64
N ILE A 174 -10.93 21.84 17.64
CA ILE A 174 -10.36 20.87 16.70
C ILE A 174 -10.97 19.48 16.93
N ARG A 175 -11.00 19.00 18.18
CA ARG A 175 -11.54 17.67 18.50
C ARG A 175 -13.00 17.52 18.08
N GLU A 176 -13.83 18.48 18.48
CA GLU A 176 -15.27 18.44 18.21
C GLU A 176 -15.60 18.59 16.73
N ASP A 177 -14.89 19.45 15.99
CA ASP A 177 -15.12 19.65 14.56
C ASP A 177 -14.89 18.37 13.76
N PHE A 178 -13.76 17.71 13.99
CA PHE A 178 -13.43 16.47 13.28
C PHE A 178 -14.28 15.29 13.72
N ALA A 179 -14.57 15.14 15.02
CA ALA A 179 -15.49 14.12 15.50
C ALA A 179 -16.89 14.29 14.89
N ALA A 180 -17.42 15.51 14.87
CA ALA A 180 -18.70 15.81 14.25
C ALA A 180 -18.69 15.51 12.75
N PHE A 181 -17.62 15.90 12.03
CA PHE A 181 -17.48 15.64 10.60
C PHE A 181 -17.55 14.14 10.28
N LEU A 182 -16.85 13.29 11.03
CA LEU A 182 -16.84 11.84 10.82
C LEU A 182 -18.23 11.19 10.98
N THR A 183 -19.08 11.76 11.85
CA THR A 183 -20.46 11.28 12.06
C THR A 183 -21.51 11.91 11.14
N SER A 184 -21.09 12.77 10.21
CA SER A 184 -22.02 13.63 9.44
C SER A 184 -22.28 13.19 8.00
N GLU A 185 -21.82 12.02 7.58
CA GLU A 185 -21.95 11.51 6.19
C GLU A 185 -23.38 11.61 5.64
N GLU A 186 -24.38 11.10 6.39
CA GLU A 186 -25.79 11.15 5.98
C GLU A 186 -26.33 12.58 5.81
N ARG A 187 -25.82 13.52 6.62
CA ARG A 187 -26.18 14.94 6.49
C ARG A 187 -25.59 15.54 5.20
N TYR A 188 -24.36 15.18 4.84
CA TYR A 188 -23.73 15.62 3.60
C TYR A 188 -24.48 15.07 2.38
N ASP A 189 -24.84 13.78 2.42
CA ASP A 189 -25.60 13.10 1.36
C ASP A 189 -26.97 13.76 1.13
N ARG A 190 -27.75 13.98 2.20
CA ARG A 190 -29.05 14.66 2.12
C ARG A 190 -28.96 16.08 1.54
N LEU A 191 -27.84 16.77 1.75
CA LEU A 191 -27.60 18.11 1.23
C LEU A 191 -27.01 18.10 -0.20
N GLY A 192 -26.68 16.94 -0.75
CA GLY A 192 -26.08 16.80 -2.07
C GLY A 192 -24.66 17.37 -2.16
N ILE A 193 -23.93 17.42 -1.03
CA ILE A 193 -22.55 17.95 -0.97
C ILE A 193 -21.55 16.83 -0.74
N SER A 194 -20.37 16.94 -1.35
CA SER A 194 -19.31 15.93 -1.17
C SER A 194 -18.84 15.88 0.29
N TRP A 195 -18.83 14.69 0.88
CA TRP A 195 -18.34 14.45 2.24
C TRP A 195 -16.81 14.55 2.31
N ARG A 196 -16.31 15.78 2.41
CA ARG A 196 -14.87 16.11 2.49
C ARG A 196 -14.64 17.25 3.48
N ARG A 197 -13.53 17.19 4.21
CA ARG A 197 -13.08 18.24 5.16
C ARG A 197 -11.58 18.42 5.04
N GLY A 198 -11.12 19.67 5.03
CA GLY A 198 -9.71 20.03 5.05
C GLY A 198 -9.42 20.97 6.22
N ALA A 199 -8.25 20.81 6.84
CA ALA A 199 -7.74 21.74 7.84
C ALA A 199 -6.30 22.14 7.51
N LEU A 200 -5.96 23.39 7.80
CA LEU A 200 -4.64 23.95 7.56
C LEU A 200 -4.03 24.43 8.87
N PHE A 201 -2.98 23.76 9.32
CA PHE A 201 -2.25 24.12 10.53
C PHE A 201 -1.11 25.09 10.20
N ILE A 202 -1.26 26.37 10.55
CA ILE A 202 -0.27 27.42 10.27
C ILE A 202 0.49 27.81 11.55
N GLY A 203 1.80 28.01 11.43
CA GLY A 203 2.62 28.64 12.47
C GLY A 203 4.10 28.27 12.36
N PRO A 204 4.97 28.77 13.24
CA PRO A 204 6.41 28.49 13.19
C PRO A 204 6.70 26.98 13.37
N PRO A 205 7.81 26.45 12.81
CA PRO A 205 8.20 25.06 13.02
C PRO A 205 8.38 24.76 14.52
N GLY A 206 8.13 23.51 14.94
CA GLY A 206 8.27 23.09 16.34
C GLY A 206 7.06 23.32 17.25
N ASN A 207 5.99 24.00 16.80
CA ASN A 207 4.79 24.25 17.62
C ASN A 207 3.75 23.10 17.58
N GLY A 208 4.20 21.84 17.57
CA GLY A 208 3.30 20.69 17.73
C GLY A 208 2.27 20.42 16.62
N LYS A 209 2.34 21.06 15.44
CA LYS A 209 1.37 20.85 14.34
C LYS A 209 1.23 19.39 13.92
N THR A 210 2.35 18.72 13.64
CA THR A 210 2.35 17.30 13.27
C THR A 210 1.91 16.41 14.45
N HIS A 211 2.26 16.79 15.68
CA HIS A 211 1.81 16.08 16.89
C HIS A 211 0.31 16.20 17.08
N CYS A 212 -0.29 17.36 16.79
CA CYS A 212 -1.73 17.58 16.82
C CYS A 212 -2.47 16.66 15.87
N VAL A 213 -1.96 16.49 14.64
CA VAL A 213 -2.55 15.55 13.67
C VAL A 213 -2.46 14.11 14.18
N ARG A 214 -1.31 13.69 14.75
CA ARG A 214 -1.15 12.34 15.32
C ARG A 214 -2.10 12.08 16.49
N ALA A 215 -2.21 13.03 17.41
CA ALA A 215 -3.14 12.94 18.54
C ALA A 215 -4.59 12.81 18.06
N LEU A 216 -4.98 13.56 17.03
CA LEU A 216 -6.30 13.51 16.43
C LEU A 216 -6.61 12.17 15.76
N VAL A 217 -5.67 11.65 14.97
CA VAL A 217 -5.79 10.32 14.33
C VAL A 217 -6.01 9.22 15.37
N LYS A 218 -5.23 9.26 16.46
CA LYS A 218 -5.34 8.30 17.56
C LYS A 218 -6.68 8.43 18.29
N GLU A 219 -7.05 9.64 18.71
CA GLU A 219 -8.27 9.87 19.51
C GLU A 219 -9.55 9.50 18.75
N LEU A 220 -9.58 9.76 17.44
CA LEU A 220 -10.71 9.40 16.58
C LEU A 220 -10.66 7.94 16.09
N ALA A 221 -9.62 7.19 16.44
CA ALA A 221 -9.40 5.81 16.02
C ALA A 221 -9.54 5.60 14.49
N VAL A 222 -9.01 6.54 13.70
CA VAL A 222 -9.09 6.50 12.23
C VAL A 222 -7.78 6.00 11.61
N SER A 223 -7.90 5.25 10.53
CA SER A 223 -6.76 4.93 9.66
C SER A 223 -6.24 6.19 8.96
N SER A 224 -4.92 6.31 8.79
CA SER A 224 -4.33 7.48 8.13
C SER A 224 -3.26 7.09 7.11
N LEU A 225 -3.17 7.91 6.07
CA LEU A 225 -2.07 7.94 5.10
C LEU A 225 -1.26 9.21 5.36
N TYR A 226 0.06 9.12 5.27
CA TYR A 226 0.96 10.24 5.55
C TYR A 226 1.81 10.60 4.33
N VAL A 227 1.58 11.76 3.76
CA VAL A 227 2.41 12.27 2.65
C VAL A 227 3.52 13.13 3.25
N GLN A 228 4.75 12.61 3.25
CA GLN A 228 5.89 13.32 3.81
C GLN A 228 6.46 14.35 2.82
N SER A 229 6.55 13.97 1.55
CA SER A 229 7.08 14.83 0.49
C SER A 229 6.56 14.42 -0.87
N LEU A 230 6.21 15.42 -1.68
CA LEU A 230 5.92 15.29 -3.11
C LEU A 230 7.14 15.67 -3.97
N SER A 231 8.28 15.96 -3.36
CA SER A 231 9.50 16.31 -4.10
C SER A 231 10.20 15.06 -4.60
N HIS A 232 10.56 15.05 -5.88
CA HIS A 232 11.35 13.99 -6.51
C HIS A 232 12.41 14.59 -7.44
N PRO A 233 13.63 14.05 -7.52
CA PRO A 233 14.69 14.61 -8.38
C PRO A 233 14.37 14.62 -9.88
N HIS A 234 13.50 13.70 -10.31
CA HIS A 234 13.23 13.45 -11.74
C HIS A 234 11.80 13.73 -12.17
N TYR A 235 10.87 14.02 -11.24
CA TYR A 235 9.44 14.15 -11.56
C TYR A 235 8.87 15.46 -11.06
N THR A 236 7.85 15.95 -11.77
CA THR A 236 7.16 17.18 -11.40
C THR A 236 6.23 16.93 -10.21
N GLY A 237 5.90 18.00 -9.48
CA GLY A 237 4.93 17.92 -8.39
C GLY A 237 3.55 17.44 -8.84
N GLU A 238 3.16 17.73 -10.08
CA GLU A 238 1.89 17.25 -10.68
C GLU A 238 1.89 15.74 -10.90
N GLN A 239 3.00 15.19 -11.43
CA GLN A 239 3.16 13.74 -11.58
C GLN A 239 3.13 13.02 -10.23
N MET A 240 3.77 13.59 -9.21
CA MET A 240 3.75 13.05 -7.84
C MET A 240 2.37 13.20 -7.19
N TRP A 241 1.62 14.26 -7.51
CA TRP A 241 0.23 14.42 -7.10
C TRP A 241 -0.66 13.30 -7.65
N GLY A 242 -0.54 13.00 -8.94
CA GLY A 242 -1.27 11.89 -9.57
C GLY A 242 -1.02 10.57 -8.84
N GLN A 243 0.22 10.28 -8.46
CA GLN A 243 0.53 9.03 -7.74
C GLN A 243 -0.09 8.88 -6.36
N VAL A 244 -0.43 9.99 -5.70
CA VAL A 244 -0.97 9.95 -4.34
C VAL A 244 -2.49 9.96 -4.34
N PHE A 245 -3.11 10.64 -5.31
CA PHE A 245 -4.54 10.99 -5.26
C PHE A 245 -5.35 10.50 -6.48
N GLU A 246 -4.74 9.96 -7.52
CA GLU A 246 -5.39 9.38 -8.71
C GLU A 246 -5.14 7.86 -8.82
#